data_AF-A0A838Q5U6-F1
#
_entry.id   AF-A0A838Q5U6-F1
#
_cell.length_a   1.000
_cell.length_b   1.000
_cell.length_c   1.000
_cell.angle_alpha   90.00
_cell.angle_beta   90.00
_cell.angle_gamma   90.00
#
_symmetry.space_group_name_H-M   'P 1'
#
loop_
_entity.id
_entity.type
_entity.pdbx_description
1 polymer ?
#
loop_
_entity_poly.entity_id
_entity_poly.type
_entity_poly.pdbx_seq_one_letter_code
_entity_poly.pdbx_strand_id
1 'polypeptide(L)' 'MCDIPAMQNAGAELAQVAHDAASSAGVVLNAATADCFTATLGGGAYLNGRRISVSSIDEPARALVGT' A
#
# COMPACT_ATOMS: atom_id res chain seq x y z
N MET A 1 -11.46 -3.77 8.21
CA MET A 1 -10.47 -3.16 9.14
C MET A 1 -9.14 -3.82 8.84
N CYS A 2 -8.06 -3.06 8.65
CA CYS A 2 -6.83 -3.62 8.10
C CYS A 2 -6.18 -4.58 9.13
N ASP A 3 -6.29 -5.89 8.89
CA ASP A 3 -5.71 -6.93 9.76
C ASP A 3 -4.19 -6.96 9.62
N ILE A 4 -3.51 -6.10 10.37
CA ILE A 4 -2.06 -6.14 10.55
C ILE A 4 -1.80 -6.19 12.06
N PRO A 5 -1.25 -7.29 12.60
CA PRO A 5 -1.11 -7.53 14.05
C PRO A 5 -0.10 -6.62 14.80
N ALA A 6 0.23 -5.43 14.29
CA ALA A 6 1.26 -4.55 14.85
C ALA A 6 0.85 -3.07 15.04
N MET A 7 -0.40 -2.66 14.76
CA MET A 7 -0.76 -1.24 14.62
C MET A 7 -1.84 -0.74 15.60
N GLN A 8 -1.61 -0.84 16.91
CA GLN A 8 -2.55 -0.30 17.92
C GLN A 8 -2.42 1.20 18.19
N ASN A 9 -1.41 1.94 17.67
CA ASN A 9 -1.18 3.34 18.06
C ASN A 9 -0.63 4.26 16.92
N ALA A 10 -1.31 4.36 15.77
CA ALA A 10 -0.95 5.39 14.78
C ALA A 10 -2.20 5.95 14.09
N GLY A 11 -2.48 7.24 14.30
CA GLY A 11 -3.47 7.99 13.52
C GLY A 11 -3.11 7.92 12.04
N ALA A 12 -4.07 7.52 11.22
CA ALA A 12 -3.86 7.16 9.84
C ALA A 12 -3.58 8.38 8.95
N GLU A 13 -2.33 8.52 8.49
CA GLU A 13 -1.99 9.28 7.28
C GLU A 13 -0.63 8.87 6.69
N LEU A 14 -0.33 7.56 6.68
CA LEU A 14 0.95 6.88 6.35
C LEU A 14 1.59 6.29 7.62
N ALA A 15 1.35 5.00 7.85
CA ALA A 15 2.09 4.24 8.85
C ALA A 15 3.24 3.49 8.17
N GLN A 16 4.45 4.05 8.20
CA GLN A 16 5.66 3.26 7.98
C GLN A 16 6.01 2.56 9.30
N VAL A 17 5.78 1.25 9.40
CA VAL A 17 6.35 0.46 10.49
C VAL A 17 7.79 0.13 10.10
N ALA A 18 8.72 1.02 10.45
CA ALA A 18 10.15 0.77 10.35
C ALA A 18 10.64 0.17 11.66
N HIS A 19 10.99 -1.12 11.66
CA HIS A 19 11.90 -1.70 12.64
C HIS A 19 13.08 -2.23 11.83
N ASP A 20 14.24 -1.59 12.02
CA ASP A 20 15.45 -1.73 11.23
C ASP A 20 15.36 -1.29 9.76
N ALA A 21 16.50 -0.89 9.18
CA ALA A 21 16.65 -0.15 7.93
C ALA A 21 16.23 -0.87 6.62
N ALA A 22 15.34 -1.86 6.70
CA ALA A 22 14.71 -2.53 5.58
C ALA A 22 13.19 -2.58 5.82
N SER A 23 12.45 -1.56 5.38
CA SER A 23 10.99 -1.59 5.46
C SER A 23 10.43 -2.79 4.69
N SER A 24 9.98 -3.80 5.44
CA SER A 24 9.47 -5.07 4.90
C SER A 24 7.97 -5.03 4.59
N ALA A 25 7.26 -3.98 5.03
CA ALA A 25 5.83 -3.75 4.80
C ALA A 25 5.50 -2.26 4.66
N GLY A 26 4.44 -1.95 3.89
CA GLY A 26 3.88 -0.61 3.71
C GLY A 26 2.36 -0.63 3.69
N VAL A 27 1.74 0.44 4.20
CA VAL A 27 0.27 0.58 4.32
C VAL A 27 -0.15 2.00 3.96
N VAL A 28 -1.20 2.13 3.14
CA VAL A 28 -1.90 3.38 2.87
C VAL A 28 -3.38 3.18 3.19
N LEU A 29 -3.94 4.00 4.06
CA LEU A 29 -5.36 4.00 4.37
C LEU A 29 -6.02 5.24 3.74
N ASN A 30 -7.00 5.02 2.88
CA ASN A 30 -7.91 6.08 2.47
C ASN A 30 -9.01 6.20 3.52
N ALA A 31 -8.92 7.21 4.39
CA ALA A 31 -9.88 7.41 5.47
C ALA A 31 -11.30 7.72 4.97
N ALA A 32 -11.45 8.29 3.77
CA ALA A 32 -12.75 8.66 3.21
C ALA A 32 -13.54 7.45 2.70
N THR A 33 -12.85 6.45 2.14
CA THR A 33 -13.49 5.25 1.56
C THR A 33 -13.30 4.00 2.41
N ALA A 34 -12.49 4.08 3.47
CA ALA A 34 -12.00 2.95 4.25
C ALA A 34 -11.19 1.91 3.45
N ASP A 35 -10.68 2.29 2.27
CA ASP A 35 -9.79 1.43 1.49
C ASP A 35 -8.42 1.32 2.15
N CYS A 36 -7.95 0.08 2.33
CA CYS A 36 -6.62 -0.20 2.83
C CYS A 36 -5.75 -0.85 1.76
N PHE A 37 -4.69 -0.17 1.37
CA PHE A 37 -3.65 -0.69 0.51
C PHE A 37 -2.50 -1.21 1.36
N THR A 38 -2.04 -2.42 1.09
CA THR A 38 -0.90 -3.03 1.78
C THR A 38 0.09 -3.59 0.79
N ALA A 39 1.37 -3.60 1.16
CA ALA A 39 2.42 -4.25 0.40
C ALA A 39 3.51 -4.79 1.32
N THR A 40 4.18 -5.86 0.90
CA THR A 40 5.39 -6.35 1.55
C THR A 40 6.51 -6.54 0.53
N LEU A 41 7.76 -6.45 0.99
CA LEU A 41 8.92 -6.70 0.13
C LEU A 41 8.85 -8.14 -0.42
N GLY A 42 8.77 -8.26 -1.75
CA GLY A 42 8.64 -9.56 -2.44
C GLY A 42 7.26 -10.22 -2.38
N GLY A 43 6.33 -9.78 -1.52
CA GLY A 43 4.99 -10.36 -1.37
C GLY A 43 3.91 -9.73 -2.26
N GLY A 44 4.22 -8.62 -2.92
CA GLY A 44 3.29 -7.87 -3.78
C GLY A 44 2.42 -6.90 -3.00
N ALA A 45 1.37 -6.41 -3.66
CA ALA A 45 0.46 -5.40 -3.13
C ALA A 45 -1.01 -5.86 -3.17
N TYR A 46 -1.80 -5.34 -2.23
CA TYR A 46 -3.19 -5.71 -2.01
C TYR A 46 -4.05 -4.47 -1.71
N LEU A 47 -5.31 -4.51 -2.13
CA LEU A 47 -6.38 -3.58 -1.76
C LEU A 47 -7.46 -4.37 -1.03
N ASN A 48 -7.72 -4.03 0.24
CA ASN A 48 -8.71 -4.71 1.07
C ASN A 48 -8.54 -6.25 1.08
N GLY A 49 -7.28 -6.71 1.13
CA GLY A 49 -6.92 -8.13 1.09
C GLY A 49 -6.93 -8.79 -0.29
N ARG A 50 -7.40 -8.10 -1.34
CA ARG A 50 -7.36 -8.60 -2.72
C ARG A 50 -6.08 -8.14 -3.41
N ARG A 51 -5.34 -9.08 -4.02
CA ARG A 51 -4.10 -8.76 -4.75
C ARG A 51 -4.39 -7.82 -5.92
N ILE A 52 -3.54 -6.82 -6.11
CA ILE A 52 -3.62 -5.86 -7.22
C ILE A 52 -2.41 -6.00 -8.16
N SER A 53 -2.59 -5.55 -9.41
CA SER A 53 -1.55 -5.54 -10.44
C SER A 53 -1.57 -4.21 -11.17
N VAL A 54 -0.39 -3.75 -11.60
CA VAL A 54 -0.26 -2.59 -12.48
C VAL A 54 -0.56 -2.99 -13.93
N SER A 55 -0.84 -1.99 -14.78
CA SER A 55 -0.90 -2.18 -16.23
C SER A 55 0.44 -2.71 -16.77
N SER A 56 0.41 -3.48 -17.85
CA SER A 56 1.60 -3.95 -18.57
C SER A 56 2.11 -2.98 -19.63
N ILE A 57 1.51 -1.77 -19.74
CA ILE A 57 1.97 -0.74 -20.68
C ILE A 57 3.33 -0.23 -20.21
N ASP A 58 4.33 -0.31 -21.10
CA ASP A 58 5.71 0.13 -20.90
C ASP A 58 6.10 1.33 -21.78
N GLU A 59 5.28 1.68 -22.76
CA GLU A 59 5.43 2.87 -23.61
C GLU A 59 4.97 4.15 -22.87
N PRO A 60 5.88 5.10 -22.55
CA PRO A 60 5.50 6.29 -21.78
C PRO A 60 4.45 7.17 -22.47
N ALA A 61 4.44 7.20 -23.80
CA ALA A 61 3.46 7.94 -24.59
C ALA A 61 2.02 7.44 -24.41
N ARG A 62 1.84 6.24 -23.85
CA ARG A 62 0.54 5.61 -23.54
C ARG A 62 0.22 5.61 -22.05
N ALA A 63 1.07 6.21 -21.22
CA ALA A 63 0.83 6.34 -19.80
C ALA A 63 -0.26 7.38 -19.52
N LEU A 64 -1.12 7.10 -18.54
CA LEU A 64 -1.95 8.13 -17.92
C LEU A 64 -1.14 8.76 -16.79
N VAL A 65 -0.70 10.00 -16.97
CA VAL A 65 -0.02 10.78 -15.93
C VAL A 65 -1.05 11.68 -15.26
N GLY A 66 -1.14 11.61 -13.93
CA GLY A 66 -2.03 12.47 -13.15
C GLY A 66 -1.65 13.95 -13.30
N THR A 67 -2.67 14.81 -13.31
CA THR A 67 -2.58 16.28 -13.31
C THR A 67 -2.85 16.84 -11.93
#